data_AF-A0A495RSE3-F1
#
_entry.id   AF-A0A495RSE3-F1
#
_cell.length_a   1.000
_cell.length_b   1.000
_cell.length_c   1.000
_cell.angle_alpha   90.00
_cell.angle_beta   90.00
_cell.angle_gamma   90.00
#
_symmetry.space_group_name_H-M   'P 1'
#
loop_
_entity.id
_entity.type
_entity.pdbx_description
1 polymer ?
#
loop_
_entity_poly.entity_id
_entity_poly.type
_entity_poly.pdbx_seq_one_letter_code
_entity_poly.pdbx_strand_id
1 'polypeptide(L)'
;MKKYTVILLLLLSTTLSFAQKKEKVKGSKTVTVELREIGPFESLEIEDNLEVYLERGDKNEIKIEADENLQDLITLDLKDKTLRIYTSKHAVNYKKLIIRVTYTNDLNLVTSKNETTINAIQEILLENITFKSHDYSQLFLNVNAKNFILQADDKSKTELNLKSENTSIEMSKNATLKALVSTIDLKVDLYQKATATIEGTATNAIIRLDNNSELTGNKLTIKNIDVTAESYSNCSVNATTTVIIDAANKSEIQLVGAPKIEIRRFADEAKLIKKLK
;
A
#
# COMPACT_ATOMS: atom_id res chain seq x y z
N MET A 1 47.55 -16.83 -18.43
CA MET A 1 46.94 -17.24 -17.13
C MET A 1 46.90 -16.11 -16.10
N LYS A 2 47.98 -15.34 -15.85
CA LYS A 2 48.00 -14.26 -14.83
C LYS A 2 46.99 -13.11 -15.01
N LYS A 3 46.56 -12.80 -16.25
CA LYS A 3 45.61 -11.69 -16.53
C LYS A 3 44.15 -12.02 -16.17
N TYR A 4 43.76 -13.30 -16.23
CA TYR A 4 42.40 -13.73 -15.88
C TYR A 4 42.21 -13.88 -14.37
N THR A 5 43.27 -14.13 -13.63
CA THR A 5 43.24 -14.22 -12.16
C THR A 5 42.94 -12.86 -11.51
N VAL A 6 43.43 -11.76 -12.09
CA VAL A 6 43.17 -10.39 -11.59
C VAL A 6 41.71 -9.97 -11.85
N ILE A 7 41.14 -10.35 -13.00
CA ILE A 7 39.73 -10.09 -13.31
C ILE A 7 38.80 -10.89 -12.40
N LEU A 8 39.15 -12.14 -12.11
CA LEU A 8 38.39 -12.97 -11.17
C LEU A 8 38.46 -12.45 -9.72
N LEU A 9 39.61 -11.88 -9.31
CA LEU A 9 39.77 -11.26 -7.99
C LEU A 9 38.99 -9.94 -7.87
N LEU A 10 38.90 -9.14 -8.95
CA LEU A 10 38.07 -7.94 -8.99
C LEU A 10 36.58 -8.28 -8.93
N LEU A 11 36.13 -9.35 -9.60
CA LEU A 11 34.74 -9.81 -9.54
C LEU A 11 34.33 -10.34 -8.17
N LEU A 12 35.25 -10.90 -7.38
CA LEU A 12 34.99 -11.35 -6.01
C LEU A 12 34.95 -10.20 -4.98
N SER A 13 35.48 -9.02 -5.32
CA SER A 13 35.51 -7.87 -4.40
C SER A 13 34.16 -7.13 -4.31
N THR A 14 33.29 -7.29 -5.31
CA THR A 14 31.97 -6.62 -5.36
C THR A 14 30.86 -7.40 -4.67
N THR A 15 31.12 -8.58 -4.11
CA THR A 15 30.12 -9.37 -3.36
C THR A 15 30.12 -9.06 -1.85
N LEU A 16 30.95 -8.14 -1.38
CA LEU A 16 30.90 -7.59 -0.02
C LEU A 16 30.03 -6.32 0.03
N SER A 17 28.89 -6.33 -0.63
CA SER A 17 27.79 -5.44 -0.25
C SER A 17 27.31 -5.90 1.11
N PHE A 18 27.94 -5.38 2.18
CA PHE A 18 27.43 -5.49 3.53
C PHE A 18 25.98 -5.01 3.51
N ALA A 19 25.04 -5.93 3.59
CA ALA A 19 23.71 -5.62 4.08
C ALA A 19 23.92 -5.08 5.50
N GLN A 20 24.03 -3.75 5.64
CA GLN A 20 24.29 -3.09 6.91
C GLN A 20 23.07 -3.27 7.80
N LYS A 21 23.01 -4.41 8.49
CA LYS A 21 21.99 -4.69 9.47
C LYS A 21 22.24 -3.77 10.66
N LYS A 22 21.29 -2.87 10.94
CA LYS A 22 21.33 -2.01 12.12
C LYS A 22 21.62 -2.86 13.37
N GLU A 23 22.49 -2.34 14.24
CA GLU A 23 22.79 -2.98 15.52
C GLU A 23 21.47 -3.23 16.28
N LYS A 24 21.36 -4.38 16.96
CA LYS A 24 20.15 -4.75 17.69
C LYS A 24 20.19 -4.23 19.11
N VAL A 25 19.10 -3.63 19.58
CA VAL A 25 18.94 -3.19 20.98
C VAL A 25 17.72 -3.85 21.60
N LYS A 26 17.89 -4.46 22.78
CA LYS A 26 16.78 -5.04 23.55
C LYS A 26 16.07 -3.97 24.37
N GLY A 27 14.74 -3.96 24.37
CA GLY A 27 13.97 -3.06 25.23
C GLY A 27 14.09 -3.39 26.72
N SER A 28 14.07 -2.36 27.57
CA SER A 28 14.20 -2.46 29.03
C SER A 28 12.96 -3.03 29.74
N LYS A 29 11.81 -3.11 29.04
CA LYS A 29 10.48 -3.45 29.56
C LYS A 29 9.86 -2.40 30.50
N THR A 30 10.54 -1.29 30.73
CA THR A 30 10.01 -0.11 31.45
C THR A 30 9.46 0.88 30.43
N VAL A 31 8.14 1.04 30.37
CA VAL A 31 7.49 1.91 29.38
C VAL A 31 7.46 3.34 29.89
N THR A 32 7.84 4.27 29.01
CA THR A 32 7.77 5.72 29.23
C THR A 32 6.99 6.38 28.09
N VAL A 33 6.54 7.61 28.32
CA VAL A 33 5.82 8.40 27.32
C VAL A 33 6.55 9.73 27.16
N GLU A 34 6.90 10.06 25.91
CA GLU A 34 7.55 11.33 25.55
C GLU A 34 6.69 12.09 24.55
N LEU A 35 6.57 13.40 24.75
CA LEU A 35 5.92 14.32 23.82
C LEU A 35 6.99 15.10 23.08
N ARG A 36 6.94 15.09 21.75
CA ARG A 36 7.84 15.85 20.88
C ARG A 36 7.04 16.81 20.02
N GLU A 37 7.24 18.10 20.24
CA GLU A 37 6.73 19.12 19.33
C GLU A 37 7.50 19.06 18.01
N ILE A 38 6.77 19.18 16.90
CA ILE A 38 7.33 19.16 15.56
C ILE A 38 6.78 20.34 14.76
N GLY A 39 7.57 20.83 13.81
CA GLY A 39 7.08 21.81 12.85
C GLY A 39 5.96 21.23 11.96
N PRO A 40 5.25 22.07 11.21
CA PRO A 40 4.21 21.61 10.30
C PRO A 40 4.79 20.68 9.23
N PHE A 41 4.04 19.63 8.89
CA PHE A 41 4.40 18.70 7.83
C PHE A 41 3.18 18.36 6.97
N GLU A 42 3.44 18.10 5.70
CA GLU A 42 2.46 17.69 4.69
C GLU A 42 2.67 16.23 4.26
N SER A 43 3.88 15.72 4.48
CA SER A 43 4.28 14.35 4.13
C SER A 43 4.85 13.63 5.35
N LEU A 44 4.49 12.37 5.51
CA LEU A 44 4.96 11.50 6.59
C LEU A 44 5.65 10.27 6.00
N GLU A 45 6.89 10.01 6.39
CA GLU A 45 7.63 8.80 6.02
C GLU A 45 8.02 8.01 7.26
N ILE A 46 7.56 6.76 7.35
CA ILE A 46 7.83 5.86 8.47
C ILE A 46 8.64 4.67 7.98
N GLU A 47 9.69 4.31 8.73
CA GLU A 47 10.60 3.20 8.40
C GLU A 47 10.82 2.23 9.57
N ASP A 48 11.57 1.17 9.31
CA ASP A 48 11.92 0.10 10.26
C ASP A 48 10.71 -0.70 10.79
N ASN A 49 10.67 -1.00 12.08
CA ASN A 49 9.65 -1.83 12.73
C ASN A 49 8.73 -1.03 13.65
N LEU A 50 8.43 0.21 13.24
CA LEU A 50 7.61 1.15 14.01
C LEU A 50 6.12 0.88 13.83
N GLU A 51 5.37 0.94 14.93
CA GLU A 51 3.91 0.95 14.94
C GLU A 51 3.41 2.38 15.14
N VAL A 52 2.65 2.89 14.18
CA VAL A 52 2.19 4.28 14.13
C VAL A 52 0.68 4.35 14.17
N TYR A 53 0.13 5.28 14.95
CA TYR A 53 -1.28 5.64 14.96
C TYR A 53 -1.44 7.07 14.45
N LEU A 54 -2.27 7.26 13.43
CA LEU A 54 -2.61 8.57 12.90
C LEU A 54 -3.85 9.11 13.60
N GLU A 55 -3.73 10.31 14.16
CA GLU A 55 -4.79 11.01 14.89
C GLU A 55 -4.97 12.40 14.31
N ARG A 56 -6.21 12.85 14.11
CA ARG A 56 -6.46 14.21 13.59
C ARG A 56 -6.38 15.22 14.74
N GLY A 57 -5.74 16.36 14.50
CA GLY A 57 -5.73 17.48 15.43
C GLY A 57 -5.43 18.82 14.77
N ASP A 58 -5.44 19.89 15.57
CA ASP A 58 -5.25 21.27 15.10
C ASP A 58 -3.78 21.67 14.94
N LYS A 59 -2.87 20.93 15.59
CA LYS A 59 -1.42 21.13 15.54
C LYS A 59 -0.72 19.79 15.36
N ASN A 60 0.33 19.77 14.54
CA ASN A 60 1.20 18.60 14.42
C ASN A 60 1.92 18.30 15.74
N GLU A 61 1.86 17.05 16.19
CA GLU A 61 2.45 16.61 17.45
C GLU A 61 2.84 15.13 17.35
N ILE A 62 3.92 14.73 18.01
CA ILE A 62 4.38 13.35 18.07
C ILE A 62 4.40 12.90 19.53
N LYS A 63 3.69 11.82 19.84
CA LYS A 63 3.70 11.19 21.15
C LYS A 63 4.27 9.78 21.03
N ILE A 64 5.35 9.51 21.75
CA ILE A 64 6.06 8.25 21.69
C ILE A 64 5.83 7.47 22.98
N GLU A 65 5.28 6.26 22.87
CA GLU A 65 5.14 5.31 23.97
C GLU A 65 6.04 4.09 23.71
N ALA A 66 7.20 4.06 24.38
CA ALA A 66 8.22 3.06 24.15
C ALA A 66 8.92 2.64 25.46
N ASP A 67 9.64 1.51 25.40
CA ASP A 67 10.60 1.16 26.47
C ASP A 67 11.63 2.30 26.62
N GLU A 68 11.97 2.65 27.86
CA GLU A 68 12.80 3.81 28.24
C GLU A 68 14.08 3.93 27.42
N ASN A 69 14.81 2.82 27.24
CA ASN A 69 16.08 2.82 26.50
C ASN A 69 15.93 2.87 24.97
N LEU A 70 14.70 2.82 24.44
CA LEU A 70 14.40 2.89 23.01
C LEU A 70 13.93 4.29 22.59
N GLN A 71 13.57 5.17 23.52
CA GLN A 71 13.14 6.55 23.23
C GLN A 71 14.19 7.31 22.39
N ASP A 72 15.45 7.21 22.79
CA ASP A 72 16.58 7.87 22.13
C ASP A 72 16.93 7.24 20.77
N LEU A 73 16.41 6.05 20.47
CA LEU A 73 16.65 5.40 19.17
C LEU A 73 15.72 5.96 18.09
N ILE A 74 14.57 6.51 18.46
CA ILE A 74 13.59 7.05 17.52
C ILE A 74 14.05 8.43 17.08
N THR A 75 14.35 8.54 15.79
CA THR A 75 14.83 9.76 15.15
C THR A 75 13.69 10.40 14.36
N LEU A 76 13.55 11.73 14.50
CA LEU A 76 12.58 12.56 13.80
C LEU A 76 13.33 13.58 12.95
N ASP A 77 13.24 13.46 11.62
CA ASP A 77 13.85 14.39 10.69
C ASP A 77 12.76 15.13 9.92
N LEU A 78 12.58 16.42 10.20
CA LEU A 78 11.68 17.29 9.44
C LEU A 78 12.48 18.10 8.43
N LYS A 79 12.28 17.81 7.14
CA LYS A 79 12.90 18.54 6.03
C LYS A 79 11.90 18.74 4.91
N ASP A 80 11.82 19.96 4.37
CA ASP A 80 10.93 20.29 3.24
C ASP A 80 9.48 19.85 3.47
N LYS A 81 8.94 20.09 4.69
CA LYS A 81 7.60 19.64 5.15
C LYS A 81 7.35 18.13 5.11
N THR A 82 8.41 17.33 4.95
CA THR A 82 8.38 15.88 5.10
C THR A 82 8.94 15.51 6.47
N LEU A 83 8.12 14.90 7.30
CA LEU A 83 8.55 14.31 8.57
C LEU A 83 8.92 12.85 8.33
N ARG A 84 10.20 12.52 8.51
CA ARG A 84 10.70 11.14 8.50
C ARG A 84 10.88 10.63 9.92
N ILE A 85 10.34 9.46 10.21
CA ILE A 85 10.40 8.80 11.51
C ILE A 85 11.02 7.41 11.32
N TYR A 86 12.16 7.18 11.95
CA TYR A 86 12.90 5.93 11.85
C TYR A 86 13.68 5.63 13.13
N THR A 87 14.33 4.47 13.19
CA THR A 87 15.17 4.07 14.32
C THR A 87 16.65 4.07 13.96
N SER A 88 17.51 4.61 14.82
CA SER A 88 18.97 4.59 14.62
C SER A 88 19.56 3.19 14.77
N LYS A 89 18.92 2.35 15.59
CA LYS A 89 19.26 0.93 15.84
C LYS A 89 18.00 0.07 15.79
N HIS A 90 18.13 -1.20 15.43
CA HIS A 90 16.99 -2.10 15.32
C HIS A 90 16.51 -2.57 16.70
N ALA A 91 15.36 -2.05 17.14
CA ALA A 91 14.75 -2.43 18.40
C ALA A 91 14.20 -3.86 18.33
N VAL A 92 14.51 -4.69 19.33
CA VAL A 92 14.02 -6.07 19.46
C VAL A 92 13.60 -6.38 20.89
N ASN A 93 12.72 -7.37 21.09
CA ASN A 93 12.30 -7.81 22.43
C ASN A 93 11.96 -6.65 23.39
N TYR A 94 11.11 -5.72 22.97
CA TYR A 94 10.60 -4.62 23.80
C TYR A 94 9.20 -4.91 24.32
N LYS A 95 8.70 -4.11 25.27
CA LYS A 95 7.31 -4.17 25.73
C LYS A 95 6.42 -3.24 24.89
N LYS A 96 6.88 -2.03 24.56
CA LYS A 96 6.19 -1.12 23.65
C LYS A 96 7.18 -0.36 22.73
N LEU A 97 6.70 -0.02 21.54
CA LEU A 97 7.36 0.88 20.56
C LEU A 97 6.28 1.47 19.64
N ILE A 98 5.48 2.36 20.18
CA ILE A 98 4.31 2.96 19.50
C ILE A 98 4.52 4.46 19.34
N ILE A 99 4.17 4.99 18.18
CA ILE A 99 4.21 6.42 17.89
C ILE A 99 2.81 6.88 17.51
N ARG A 100 2.29 7.89 18.19
CA ARG A 100 1.06 8.58 17.80
C ARG A 100 1.45 9.86 17.09
N VAL A 101 0.95 10.02 15.87
CA VAL A 101 1.23 11.17 15.02
C VAL A 101 -0.07 11.94 14.84
N THR A 102 -0.10 13.14 15.40
CA THR A 102 -1.20 14.09 15.20
C THR A 102 -0.97 14.81 13.88
N TYR A 103 -1.89 14.66 12.93
CA TYR A 103 -1.86 15.30 11.62
C TYR A 103 -2.94 16.39 11.50
N THR A 104 -2.68 17.38 10.65
CA THR A 104 -3.60 18.47 10.30
C THR A 104 -4.19 18.26 8.90
N ASN A 105 -5.05 19.17 8.45
CA ASN A 105 -5.66 19.11 7.11
C ASN A 105 -4.64 19.22 5.95
N ASP A 106 -3.38 19.55 6.24
CA ASP A 106 -2.33 19.71 5.23
C ASP A 106 -1.66 18.38 4.83
N LEU A 107 -1.92 17.30 5.58
CA LEU A 107 -1.38 15.97 5.26
C LEU A 107 -1.88 15.52 3.89
N ASN A 108 -0.96 15.15 2.99
CA ASN A 108 -1.30 14.72 1.64
C ASN A 108 -0.56 13.44 1.19
N LEU A 109 0.49 13.02 1.92
CA LEU A 109 1.25 11.82 1.62
C LEU A 109 1.70 11.09 2.88
N VAL A 110 1.49 9.77 2.91
CA VAL A 110 2.04 8.87 3.93
C VAL A 110 2.78 7.73 3.23
N THR A 111 4.05 7.53 3.58
CA THR A 111 4.90 6.45 3.05
C THR A 111 5.33 5.52 4.19
N SER A 112 5.10 4.22 4.03
CA SER A 112 5.48 3.16 4.96
C SER A 112 6.47 2.20 4.31
N LYS A 113 7.59 1.90 4.97
CA LYS A 113 8.66 1.02 4.47
C LYS A 113 9.02 -0.04 5.51
N ASN A 114 9.76 -1.07 5.10
CA ASN A 114 10.23 -2.15 5.98
C ASN A 114 9.10 -2.89 6.70
N GLU A 115 9.13 -2.98 8.03
CA GLU A 115 8.20 -3.75 8.88
C GLU A 115 7.19 -2.83 9.60
N THR A 116 7.00 -1.60 9.10
CA THR A 116 6.13 -0.61 9.76
C THR A 116 4.67 -1.02 9.71
N THR A 117 3.92 -0.65 10.75
CA THR A 117 2.46 -0.74 10.76
C THR A 117 1.86 0.64 10.96
N ILE A 118 0.98 1.08 10.06
CA ILE A 118 0.25 2.35 10.18
C ILE A 118 -1.23 2.07 10.44
N ASN A 119 -1.74 2.62 11.53
CA ASN A 119 -3.12 2.51 11.98
C ASN A 119 -3.82 3.87 11.88
N ALA A 120 -4.83 3.97 11.03
CA ALA A 120 -5.75 5.10 10.95
C ALA A 120 -7.18 4.59 11.18
N ILE A 121 -7.47 4.23 12.43
CA ILE A 121 -8.75 3.63 12.83
C ILE A 121 -9.87 4.69 12.81
N GLN A 122 -9.53 5.91 13.23
CA GLN A 122 -10.42 7.06 13.08
C GLN A 122 -10.47 7.49 11.61
N GLU A 123 -11.64 7.90 11.13
CA GLU A 123 -11.85 8.29 9.74
C GLU A 123 -10.93 9.48 9.38
N ILE A 124 -10.02 9.28 8.43
CA ILE A 124 -9.23 10.34 7.83
C ILE A 124 -10.15 11.17 6.93
N LEU A 125 -10.20 12.48 7.18
CA LEU A 125 -11.07 13.43 6.48
C LEU A 125 -10.21 14.49 5.80
N LEU A 126 -9.89 14.28 4.52
CA LEU A 126 -8.96 15.12 3.75
C LEU A 126 -9.47 15.28 2.31
N GLU A 127 -9.12 16.36 1.62
CA GLU A 127 -9.48 16.48 0.20
C GLU A 127 -8.68 15.50 -0.67
N ASN A 128 -7.36 15.42 -0.44
CA ASN A 128 -6.45 14.59 -1.21
C ASN A 128 -5.52 13.84 -0.25
N ILE A 129 -5.37 12.53 -0.43
CA ILE A 129 -4.41 11.76 0.36
C ILE A 129 -3.84 10.58 -0.45
N THR A 130 -2.53 10.43 -0.38
CA THR A 130 -1.80 9.31 -0.98
C THR A 130 -1.16 8.45 0.11
N PHE A 131 -1.35 7.14 0.03
CA PHE A 131 -0.62 6.16 0.82
C PHE A 131 0.31 5.34 -0.07
N LYS A 132 1.58 5.24 0.34
CA LYS A 132 2.58 4.37 -0.29
C LYS A 132 3.05 3.33 0.71
N SER A 133 3.04 2.06 0.33
CA SER A 133 3.51 0.95 1.17
C SER A 133 4.51 0.09 0.43
N HIS A 134 5.63 -0.21 1.10
CA HIS A 134 6.74 -0.99 0.56
C HIS A 134 7.15 -2.11 1.52
N ASP A 135 7.97 -3.04 1.04
CA ASP A 135 8.55 -4.15 1.79
C ASP A 135 7.49 -5.00 2.51
N TYR A 136 7.49 -5.06 3.85
CA TYR A 136 6.57 -5.82 4.68
C TYR A 136 5.57 -4.92 5.40
N SER A 137 5.45 -3.65 5.00
CA SER A 137 4.64 -2.69 5.73
C SER A 137 3.15 -3.01 5.67
N GLN A 138 2.44 -2.67 6.75
CA GLN A 138 1.02 -2.93 6.92
C GLN A 138 0.26 -1.62 7.12
N LEU A 139 -0.83 -1.46 6.38
CA LEU A 139 -1.73 -0.30 6.45
C LEU A 139 -3.13 -0.75 6.89
N PHE A 140 -3.66 -0.14 7.96
CA PHE A 140 -5.04 -0.32 8.42
C PHE A 140 -5.75 1.02 8.39
N LEU A 141 -6.57 1.25 7.37
CA LEU A 141 -7.02 2.59 7.00
C LEU A 141 -8.55 2.71 6.97
N ASN A 142 -9.07 3.79 7.53
CA ASN A 142 -10.43 4.26 7.36
C ASN A 142 -10.40 5.68 6.79
N VAL A 143 -10.79 5.86 5.53
CA VAL A 143 -10.55 7.10 4.77
C VAL A 143 -11.82 7.60 4.09
N ASN A 144 -12.05 8.91 4.21
CA ASN A 144 -13.07 9.65 3.49
C ASN A 144 -12.40 10.88 2.86
N ALA A 145 -12.14 10.79 1.55
CA ALA A 145 -11.40 11.82 0.82
C ALA A 145 -11.90 12.01 -0.60
N LYS A 146 -11.79 13.21 -1.17
CA LYS A 146 -12.23 13.45 -2.55
C LYS A 146 -11.38 12.66 -3.55
N ASN A 147 -10.05 12.73 -3.40
CA ASN A 147 -9.11 11.97 -4.22
C ASN A 147 -8.20 11.10 -3.35
N PHE A 148 -8.24 9.78 -3.58
CA PHE A 148 -7.45 8.81 -2.84
C PHE A 148 -6.53 8.02 -3.77
N ILE A 149 -5.26 7.91 -3.39
CA ILE A 149 -4.28 7.09 -4.10
C ILE A 149 -3.64 6.10 -3.13
N LEU A 150 -3.63 4.81 -3.50
CA LEU A 150 -2.84 3.77 -2.85
C LEU A 150 -1.82 3.23 -3.83
N GLN A 151 -0.54 3.26 -3.45
CA GLN A 151 0.54 2.56 -4.14
C GLN A 151 1.13 1.50 -3.19
N ALA A 152 1.02 0.22 -3.55
CA ALA A 152 1.48 -0.89 -2.71
C ALA A 152 2.48 -1.79 -3.48
N ASP A 153 3.63 -2.07 -2.87
CA ASP A 153 4.73 -2.80 -3.50
C ASP A 153 5.37 -3.85 -2.56
N ASP A 154 6.08 -4.80 -3.18
CA ASP A 154 6.76 -5.93 -2.56
C ASP A 154 5.85 -6.89 -1.79
N LYS A 155 5.85 -6.92 -0.47
CA LYS A 155 5.03 -7.81 0.36
C LYS A 155 4.09 -7.03 1.28
N SER A 156 3.82 -5.77 0.95
CA SER A 156 3.00 -4.91 1.78
C SER A 156 1.55 -5.40 1.83
N LYS A 157 0.86 -5.10 2.92
CA LYS A 157 -0.53 -5.51 3.17
C LYS A 157 -1.36 -4.31 3.54
N THR A 158 -2.51 -4.16 2.91
CA THR A 158 -3.44 -3.06 3.21
C THR A 158 -4.84 -3.59 3.49
N GLU A 159 -5.44 -3.14 4.59
CA GLU A 159 -6.87 -3.24 4.88
C GLU A 159 -7.48 -1.83 4.85
N LEU A 160 -8.47 -1.62 3.99
CA LEU A 160 -8.96 -0.29 3.63
C LEU A 160 -10.49 -0.21 3.66
N ASN A 161 -11.02 0.72 4.45
CA ASN A 161 -12.39 1.22 4.30
C ASN A 161 -12.32 2.60 3.64
N LEU A 162 -12.92 2.76 2.46
CA LEU A 162 -12.78 3.97 1.65
C LEU A 162 -14.12 4.54 1.19
N LYS A 163 -14.30 5.84 1.39
CA LYS A 163 -15.27 6.68 0.67
C LYS A 163 -14.50 7.72 -0.13
N SER A 164 -14.76 7.81 -1.44
CA SER A 164 -14.09 8.78 -2.28
C SER A 164 -14.90 9.21 -3.49
N GLU A 165 -14.48 10.28 -4.18
CA GLU A 165 -14.98 10.56 -5.53
C GLU A 165 -14.08 9.83 -6.55
N ASN A 166 -12.76 10.01 -6.43
CA ASN A 166 -11.77 9.44 -7.33
C ASN A 166 -10.78 8.55 -6.57
N THR A 167 -10.74 7.28 -6.91
CA THR A 167 -9.86 6.29 -6.29
C THR A 167 -8.88 5.72 -7.31
N SER A 168 -7.58 5.75 -7.01
CA SER A 168 -6.54 5.05 -7.78
C SER A 168 -5.78 4.08 -6.90
N ILE A 169 -5.79 2.80 -7.27
CA ILE A 169 -5.06 1.73 -6.58
C ILE A 169 -4.05 1.15 -7.57
N GLU A 170 -2.78 1.19 -7.20
CA GLU A 170 -1.68 0.62 -7.96
C GLU A 170 -0.93 -0.38 -7.09
N MET A 171 -0.81 -1.63 -7.54
CA MET A 171 -0.17 -2.68 -6.78
C MET A 171 0.80 -3.50 -7.63
N SER A 172 1.94 -3.86 -7.05
CA SER A 172 3.02 -4.57 -7.74
C SER A 172 3.66 -5.63 -6.84
N LYS A 173 4.46 -6.52 -7.44
CA LYS A 173 5.12 -7.67 -6.78
C LYS A 173 4.10 -8.55 -6.05
N ASN A 174 4.21 -8.75 -4.74
CA ASN A 174 3.35 -9.63 -3.93
C ASN A 174 2.47 -8.81 -2.95
N ALA A 175 2.20 -7.54 -3.26
CA ALA A 175 1.37 -6.68 -2.42
C ALA A 175 -0.06 -7.24 -2.33
N THR A 176 -0.68 -7.13 -1.15
CA THR A 176 -2.02 -7.66 -0.87
C THR A 176 -2.97 -6.57 -0.36
N LEU A 177 -4.19 -6.52 -0.92
CA LEU A 177 -5.22 -5.56 -0.53
C LEU A 177 -6.53 -6.26 -0.18
N LYS A 178 -7.13 -5.87 0.94
CA LYS A 178 -8.55 -6.09 1.24
C LYS A 178 -9.23 -4.74 1.41
N ALA A 179 -10.26 -4.46 0.62
CA ALA A 179 -10.90 -3.15 0.63
C ALA A 179 -12.44 -3.24 0.59
N LEU A 180 -13.08 -2.35 1.34
CA LEU A 180 -14.48 -1.98 1.18
C LEU A 180 -14.53 -0.54 0.65
N VAL A 181 -14.96 -0.36 -0.60
CA VAL A 181 -14.89 0.92 -1.30
C VAL A 181 -16.27 1.45 -1.69
N SER A 182 -16.46 2.76 -1.56
CA SER A 182 -17.57 3.51 -2.16
C SER A 182 -16.97 4.69 -2.92
N THR A 183 -16.98 4.64 -4.26
CA THR A 183 -16.35 5.66 -5.11
C THR A 183 -17.17 6.01 -6.35
N ILE A 184 -16.94 7.16 -6.96
CA ILE A 184 -17.53 7.46 -8.28
C ILE A 184 -16.67 6.80 -9.35
N ASP A 185 -15.40 7.20 -9.42
CA ASP A 185 -14.42 6.70 -10.37
C ASP A 185 -13.37 5.84 -9.66
N LEU A 186 -13.14 4.65 -10.18
CA LEU A 186 -12.20 3.68 -9.65
C LEU A 186 -11.17 3.28 -10.72
N LYS A 187 -9.89 3.45 -10.41
CA LYS A 187 -8.80 2.89 -11.20
C LYS A 187 -8.08 1.83 -10.38
N VAL A 188 -7.90 0.63 -10.94
CA VAL A 188 -7.16 -0.47 -10.31
C VAL A 188 -6.16 -1.03 -11.30
N ASP A 189 -4.87 -0.86 -11.02
CA ASP A 189 -3.77 -1.42 -11.78
C ASP A 189 -3.02 -2.44 -10.91
N LEU A 190 -3.05 -3.72 -11.30
CA LEU A 190 -2.36 -4.81 -10.61
C LEU A 190 -1.30 -5.43 -11.53
N TYR A 191 -0.08 -5.56 -11.03
CA TYR A 191 1.04 -6.13 -11.78
C TYR A 191 1.72 -7.27 -11.02
N GLN A 192 2.42 -8.12 -11.77
CA GLN A 192 3.26 -9.21 -11.26
C GLN A 192 2.51 -10.30 -10.49
N LYS A 193 2.45 -10.25 -9.16
CA LYS A 193 1.75 -11.22 -8.29
C LYS A 193 0.86 -10.51 -7.26
N ALA A 194 0.47 -9.27 -7.55
CA ALA A 194 -0.35 -8.49 -6.64
C ALA A 194 -1.76 -9.08 -6.56
N THR A 195 -2.32 -9.13 -5.35
CA THR A 195 -3.65 -9.70 -5.10
C THR A 195 -4.54 -8.68 -4.40
N ALA A 196 -5.70 -8.39 -4.97
CA ALA A 196 -6.69 -7.49 -4.39
C ALA A 196 -8.04 -8.19 -4.23
N THR A 197 -8.67 -8.02 -3.06
CA THR A 197 -10.08 -8.34 -2.82
C THR A 197 -10.80 -7.05 -2.51
N ILE A 198 -11.72 -6.65 -3.38
CA ILE A 198 -12.43 -5.37 -3.28
C ILE A 198 -13.93 -5.65 -3.26
N GLU A 199 -14.61 -5.11 -2.25
CA GLU A 199 -16.08 -5.13 -2.09
C GLU A 199 -16.63 -3.70 -2.13
N GLY A 200 -17.94 -3.55 -2.36
CA GLY A 200 -18.63 -2.26 -2.27
C GLY A 200 -19.23 -1.78 -3.60
N THR A 201 -19.08 -0.49 -3.92
CA THR A 201 -19.75 0.14 -5.07
C THR A 201 -18.87 1.14 -5.80
N ALA A 202 -18.92 1.15 -7.14
CA ALA A 202 -18.40 2.24 -7.96
C ALA A 202 -19.36 2.63 -9.10
N THR A 203 -19.25 3.85 -9.63
CA THR A 203 -19.98 4.23 -10.85
C THR A 203 -19.22 3.78 -12.09
N ASN A 204 -17.96 4.18 -12.21
CA ASN A 204 -17.09 3.79 -13.32
C ASN A 204 -15.84 3.10 -12.78
N ALA A 205 -15.33 2.11 -13.51
CA ALA A 205 -14.05 1.50 -13.19
C ALA A 205 -13.19 1.26 -14.44
N ILE A 206 -11.90 1.54 -14.32
CA ILE A 206 -10.84 1.08 -15.23
C ILE A 206 -9.99 0.09 -14.46
N ILE A 207 -9.91 -1.14 -14.94
CA ILE A 207 -9.25 -2.25 -14.26
C ILE A 207 -8.20 -2.85 -15.21
N ARG A 208 -6.95 -2.93 -14.76
CA ARG A 208 -5.84 -3.49 -15.53
C ARG A 208 -5.10 -4.51 -14.71
N LEU A 209 -4.92 -5.70 -15.28
CA LEU A 209 -4.18 -6.80 -14.68
C LEU A 209 -3.15 -7.33 -15.67
N ASP A 210 -1.94 -7.57 -15.18
CA ASP A 210 -0.86 -8.17 -15.96
C ASP A 210 0.00 -9.13 -15.12
N ASN A 211 0.68 -10.06 -15.79
CA ASN A 211 1.42 -11.19 -15.24
C ASN A 211 0.52 -12.16 -14.46
N ASN A 212 0.85 -12.47 -13.20
CA ASN A 212 0.13 -13.41 -12.33
C ASN A 212 -0.69 -12.65 -11.27
N SER A 213 -1.13 -11.43 -11.55
CA SER A 213 -1.95 -10.64 -10.63
C SER A 213 -3.38 -11.18 -10.54
N GLU A 214 -4.03 -10.95 -9.40
CA GLU A 214 -5.38 -11.43 -9.13
C GLU A 214 -6.28 -10.35 -8.54
N LEU A 215 -7.48 -10.17 -9.12
CA LEU A 215 -8.55 -9.34 -8.55
C LEU A 215 -9.79 -10.18 -8.25
N THR A 216 -10.22 -10.17 -6.99
CA THR A 216 -11.54 -10.66 -6.56
C THR A 216 -12.47 -9.47 -6.32
N GLY A 217 -13.31 -9.15 -7.30
CA GLY A 217 -14.27 -8.04 -7.28
C GLY A 217 -15.72 -8.46 -7.53
N ASN A 218 -16.09 -9.72 -7.31
CA ASN A 218 -17.46 -10.22 -7.48
C ASN A 218 -18.48 -9.50 -6.57
N LYS A 219 -18.03 -8.98 -5.43
CA LYS A 219 -18.84 -8.19 -4.48
C LYS A 219 -18.67 -6.67 -4.64
N LEU A 220 -17.91 -6.23 -5.64
CA LEU A 220 -17.78 -4.82 -6.00
C LEU A 220 -18.75 -4.51 -7.15
N THR A 221 -19.88 -3.88 -6.84
CA THR A 221 -20.92 -3.58 -7.83
C THR A 221 -20.57 -2.29 -8.59
N ILE A 222 -20.36 -2.40 -9.90
CA ILE A 222 -19.93 -1.27 -10.75
C ILE A 222 -20.96 -1.03 -11.86
N LYS A 223 -21.24 0.23 -12.23
CA LYS A 223 -22.14 0.50 -13.37
C LYS A 223 -21.45 0.24 -14.71
N ASN A 224 -20.31 0.88 -14.93
CA ASN A 224 -19.54 0.80 -16.18
C ASN A 224 -18.11 0.33 -15.89
N ILE A 225 -17.66 -0.71 -16.58
CA ILE A 225 -16.30 -1.24 -16.44
C ILE A 225 -15.56 -1.22 -17.78
N ASP A 226 -14.32 -0.77 -17.80
CA ASP A 226 -13.33 -1.08 -18.83
C ASP A 226 -12.24 -1.97 -18.19
N VAL A 227 -12.16 -3.24 -18.60
CA VAL A 227 -11.25 -4.23 -18.02
C VAL A 227 -10.26 -4.74 -19.06
N THR A 228 -8.98 -4.67 -18.71
CA THR A 228 -7.87 -5.26 -19.46
C THR A 228 -7.18 -6.34 -18.61
N ALA A 229 -7.10 -7.57 -19.13
CA ALA A 229 -6.40 -8.67 -18.49
C ALA A 229 -5.42 -9.33 -19.48
N GLU A 230 -4.13 -9.34 -19.13
CA GLU A 230 -3.06 -9.90 -19.96
C GLU A 230 -2.29 -11.00 -19.22
N SER A 231 -1.38 -11.67 -19.93
CA SER A 231 -0.50 -12.70 -19.39
C SER A 231 -1.25 -13.88 -18.72
N TYR A 232 -1.09 -14.10 -17.42
CA TYR A 232 -1.69 -15.21 -16.65
C TYR A 232 -2.63 -14.67 -15.56
N SER A 233 -3.16 -13.46 -15.75
CA SER A 233 -3.91 -12.75 -14.72
C SER A 233 -5.33 -13.31 -14.56
N ASN A 234 -5.86 -13.21 -13.34
CA ASN A 234 -7.21 -13.68 -13.03
C ASN A 234 -8.03 -12.54 -12.43
N CYS A 235 -9.20 -12.27 -12.97
CA CYS A 235 -10.03 -11.14 -12.57
C CYS A 235 -11.49 -11.56 -12.41
N SER A 236 -12.13 -11.18 -11.30
CA SER A 236 -13.58 -11.26 -11.13
C SER A 236 -14.16 -9.86 -10.99
N VAL A 237 -15.17 -9.55 -11.80
CA VAL A 237 -15.85 -8.23 -11.83
C VAL A 237 -17.36 -8.37 -11.83
N ASN A 238 -18.06 -7.40 -11.25
CA ASN A 238 -19.52 -7.35 -11.21
C ASN A 238 -20.03 -6.03 -11.82
N ALA A 239 -20.52 -6.09 -13.06
CA ALA A 239 -21.01 -4.94 -13.82
C ALA A 239 -22.54 -4.96 -13.95
N THR A 240 -23.16 -3.77 -13.89
CA THR A 240 -24.64 -3.63 -13.93
C THR A 240 -25.15 -2.96 -15.20
N THR A 241 -24.37 -2.10 -15.87
CA THR A 241 -24.80 -1.38 -17.08
C THR A 241 -23.96 -1.76 -18.29
N THR A 242 -22.66 -1.54 -18.25
CA THR A 242 -21.74 -1.84 -19.37
C THR A 242 -20.45 -2.48 -18.88
N VAL A 243 -19.86 -3.33 -19.73
CA VAL A 243 -18.50 -3.83 -19.59
C VAL A 243 -17.81 -3.86 -20.95
N ILE A 244 -16.64 -3.25 -21.03
CA ILE A 244 -15.72 -3.34 -22.16
C ILE A 244 -14.58 -4.28 -21.75
N ILE A 245 -14.33 -5.30 -22.57
CA ILE A 245 -13.39 -6.37 -22.26
C ILE A 245 -12.24 -6.37 -23.25
N ASP A 246 -11.03 -6.35 -22.70
CA ASP A 246 -9.79 -6.59 -23.41
C ASP A 246 -9.04 -7.73 -22.71
N ALA A 247 -8.93 -8.90 -23.35
CA ALA A 247 -8.27 -10.07 -22.78
C ALA A 247 -7.36 -10.77 -23.78
N ALA A 248 -6.14 -11.11 -23.34
CA ALA A 248 -5.13 -11.78 -24.15
C ALA A 248 -4.32 -12.82 -23.36
N ASN A 249 -3.44 -13.56 -24.04
CA ASN A 249 -2.59 -14.62 -23.51
C ASN A 249 -3.36 -15.73 -22.78
N LYS A 250 -3.13 -15.96 -21.49
CA LYS A 250 -3.80 -16.98 -20.67
C LYS A 250 -4.64 -16.37 -19.56
N SER A 251 -5.04 -15.11 -19.72
CA SER A 251 -5.85 -14.39 -18.74
C SER A 251 -7.25 -14.97 -18.60
N GLU A 252 -7.85 -14.81 -17.42
CA GLU A 252 -9.23 -15.20 -17.15
C GLU A 252 -10.03 -14.04 -16.55
N ILE A 253 -11.16 -13.72 -17.17
CA ILE A 253 -12.13 -12.75 -16.65
C ILE A 253 -13.42 -13.48 -16.29
N GLN A 254 -13.82 -13.37 -15.03
CA GLN A 254 -15.08 -13.87 -14.49
C GLN A 254 -16.07 -12.72 -14.32
N LEU A 255 -17.14 -12.71 -15.12
CA LEU A 255 -18.14 -11.65 -15.16
C LEU A 255 -19.42 -12.02 -14.39
N VAL A 256 -19.72 -11.23 -13.35
CA VAL A 256 -20.96 -11.21 -12.58
C VAL A 256 -21.85 -10.04 -13.05
N GLY A 257 -23.17 -10.16 -12.86
CA GLY A 257 -24.16 -9.16 -13.28
C GLY A 257 -24.71 -9.39 -14.69
N ALA A 258 -25.49 -8.45 -15.20
CA ALA A 258 -26.12 -8.51 -16.53
C ALA A 258 -25.90 -7.21 -17.35
N PRO A 259 -24.64 -6.83 -17.60
CA PRO A 259 -24.33 -5.62 -18.37
C PRO A 259 -24.50 -5.86 -19.89
N LYS A 260 -24.54 -4.78 -20.66
CA LYS A 260 -24.17 -4.83 -22.08
C LYS A 260 -22.66 -5.12 -22.19
N ILE A 261 -22.29 -6.12 -22.97
CA ILE A 261 -20.90 -6.55 -23.16
C ILE A 261 -20.38 -6.03 -24.51
N GLU A 262 -19.23 -5.36 -24.47
CA GLU A 262 -18.41 -5.03 -25.63
C GLU A 262 -17.05 -5.73 -25.48
N ILE A 263 -16.57 -6.36 -26.55
CA ILE A 263 -15.27 -7.01 -26.57
C ILE A 263 -14.37 -6.21 -27.50
N ARG A 264 -13.38 -5.53 -26.93
CA ARG A 264 -12.36 -4.77 -27.65
C ARG A 264 -11.27 -5.68 -28.19
N ARG A 265 -10.83 -6.66 -27.39
CA ARG A 265 -9.85 -7.68 -27.78
C ARG A 265 -10.13 -8.97 -27.01
N PHE A 266 -10.04 -10.11 -27.71
CA PHE A 266 -10.13 -11.44 -27.12
C PHE A 266 -9.23 -12.38 -27.93
N ALA A 267 -8.03 -12.66 -27.41
CA ALA A 267 -6.96 -13.32 -28.14
C ALA A 267 -6.28 -14.46 -27.35
N ASP A 268 -5.51 -15.29 -28.07
CA ASP A 268 -4.75 -16.42 -27.54
C ASP A 268 -5.61 -17.48 -26.80
N GLU A 269 -5.25 -17.80 -25.56
CA GLU A 269 -5.93 -18.75 -24.67
C GLU A 269 -6.77 -18.02 -23.60
N ALA A 270 -7.10 -16.74 -23.82
CA ALA A 270 -7.87 -15.96 -22.87
C ALA A 270 -9.26 -16.56 -22.62
N LYS A 271 -9.77 -16.41 -21.40
CA LYS A 271 -11.06 -16.97 -20.98
C LYS A 271 -11.99 -15.87 -20.48
N LEU A 272 -13.24 -15.93 -20.95
CA LEU A 272 -14.34 -15.13 -20.41
C LEU A 272 -15.40 -16.08 -19.85
N ILE A 273 -15.64 -15.99 -18.54
CA ILE A 273 -16.54 -16.91 -17.82
C ILE A 273 -17.68 -16.11 -17.20
N LYS A 274 -18.92 -16.47 -17.52
CA LYS A 274 -20.08 -15.94 -16.81
C LYS A 274 -20.23 -16.64 -15.47
N LYS A 275 -20.38 -15.87 -14.38
CA LYS A 275 -20.77 -16.39 -13.06
C LYS A 275 -22.10 -15.83 -12.59
N LEU A 276 -22.80 -16.64 -11.80
CA LEU A 276 -23.92 -16.20 -10.96
C LEU A 276 -23.34 -15.56 -9.68
N LYS A 277 -24.14 -14.72 -9.03
CA LYS A 277 -23.76 -14.06 -7.79
C LYS A 277 -23.62 -15.06 -6.64
#